data_AF-A0A6P0XUB9-F1
#
_entry.id   AF-A0A6P0XUB9-F1
#
_cell.length_a   1.000
_cell.length_b   1.000
_cell.length_c   1.000
_cell.angle_alpha   90.00
_cell.angle_beta   90.00
_cell.angle_gamma   90.00
#
_symmetry.space_group_name_H-M   'P 1'
#
loop_
_entity.id
_entity.type
_entity.pdbx_description
1 polymer ?
#
loop_
_entity_poly.entity_id
_entity_poly.type
_entity_poly.pdbx_seq_one_letter_code
_entity_poly.pdbx_strand_id
1 'polypeptide(L)' 'FKSVFPYKKAQNKLAKLQRQLSRKVKHSSNWYKAVVKLAKQHRRVANIRKDALHKLTTYLANNHGIVVIEV' A
#
# COMPACT_ATOMS: atom_id res chain seq x y z
N PHE A 1 -11.58 -11.89 6.01
CA PHE A 1 -11.22 -10.71 5.19
C PHE A 1 -10.33 -11.11 4.01
N LYS A 2 -10.93 -11.39 2.84
CA LYS A 2 -10.23 -11.74 1.58
C LYS A 2 -9.51 -10.50 0.99
N SER A 3 -8.42 -10.03 1.59
CA SER A 3 -7.61 -8.93 1.00
C SER A 3 -6.10 -8.98 1.28
N VAL A 4 -5.60 -10.01 1.95
CA VAL A 4 -4.16 -10.12 2.30
C VAL A 4 -3.28 -10.35 1.06
N PHE A 5 -3.76 -11.11 0.08
CA PHE A 5 -3.03 -11.43 -1.16
C PHE A 5 -2.64 -10.20 -2.01
N PRO A 6 -3.55 -9.26 -2.34
CA PRO A 6 -3.18 -8.06 -3.10
C PRO A 6 -2.24 -7.14 -2.32
N TYR A 7 -2.36 -7.07 -0.99
CA TYR A 7 -1.46 -6.29 -0.14
C TYR A 7 -0.03 -6.86 -0.16
N LYS A 8 0.13 -8.16 0.09
CA LYS A 8 1.43 -8.85 0.07
C LYS A 8 2.12 -8.71 -1.29
N LYS A 9 1.38 -8.90 -2.40
CA LYS A 9 1.90 -8.71 -3.76
C LYS A 9 2.36 -7.27 -4.01
N ALA A 10 1.58 -6.29 -3.54
CA ALA A 10 1.94 -4.87 -3.65
C ALA A 10 3.18 -4.52 -2.82
N GLN A 11 3.32 -5.06 -1.61
CA GLN A 11 4.50 -4.87 -0.77
C GLN A 11 5.76 -5.50 -1.39
N ASN A 12 5.68 -6.73 -1.91
CA ASN A 12 6.82 -7.37 -2.58
C ASN A 12 7.31 -6.55 -3.79
N LYS A 13 6.37 -6.01 -4.57
CA LYS A 13 6.70 -5.11 -5.68
C LYS A 13 7.31 -3.79 -5.20
N LEU A 14 6.86 -3.26 -4.06
CA LEU A 14 7.44 -2.07 -3.44
C LEU A 14 8.91 -2.31 -3.06
N ALA A 15 9.20 -3.40 -2.36
CA ALA A 15 10.55 -3.78 -1.96
C ALA A 15 11.48 -3.97 -3.18
N LYS A 16 10.98 -4.60 -4.25
CA LYS A 16 11.73 -4.75 -5.51
C LYS A 16 12.07 -3.38 -6.13
N LEU A 17 11.12 -2.44 -6.16
CA LEU A 17 11.34 -1.11 -6.70
C LEU A 17 12.33 -0.29 -5.85
N GLN A 18 12.27 -0.40 -4.52
CA GLN A 18 13.23 0.24 -3.62
C GLN A 18 14.65 -0.27 -3.88
N ARG A 19 14.84 -1.60 -3.99
CA ARG A 19 16.15 -2.20 -4.32
C ARG A 19 16.65 -1.84 -5.71
N GLN A 20 15.74 -1.64 -6.68
CA GLN A 20 16.12 -1.14 -8.00
C GLN A 20 16.54 0.33 -7.96
N LEU A 21 15.86 1.16 -7.16
CA LEU A 21 16.18 2.57 -7.02
C LEU A 21 17.55 2.77 -6.34
N SER A 22 17.86 1.98 -5.30
CA SER A 22 19.13 2.09 -4.56
C SER A 22 20.35 1.81 -5.43
N ARG A 23 20.19 1.01 -6.50
CA ARG A 23 21.24 0.68 -7.47
C ARG A 23 21.39 1.70 -8.60
N LYS A 24 20.51 2.70 -8.69
CA LYS A 24 20.55 3.71 -9.75
C LYS A 24 21.37 4.92 -9.33
N VAL A 25 22.11 5.48 -10.29
CA VAL A 25 22.85 6.73 -10.12
C VAL A 25 21.87 7.85 -9.82
N LYS A 26 21.98 8.45 -8.63
CA LYS A 26 21.13 9.57 -8.19
C LYS A 26 21.17 10.70 -9.23
N HIS A 27 20.06 11.40 -9.41
CA HIS A 27 19.90 12.50 -10.38
C HIS A 27 20.00 12.14 -11.87
N SER A 28 20.27 10.89 -12.24
CA SER A 28 20.13 10.47 -13.63
C SER A 28 18.66 10.47 -14.06
N SER A 29 18.39 10.66 -15.36
CA SER A 29 17.03 10.55 -15.92
C SER A 29 16.35 9.22 -15.55
N ASN A 30 17.13 8.13 -15.52
CA ASN A 30 16.64 6.81 -15.13
C ASN A 30 16.32 6.68 -13.64
N TRP A 31 16.99 7.45 -12.78
CA TRP A 31 16.67 7.53 -11.36
C TRP A 31 15.35 8.25 -11.14
N TYR A 32 15.12 9.40 -11.78
CA TYR A 32 13.83 10.10 -11.72
C TYR A 32 12.67 9.22 -12.19
N LYS A 33 12.83 8.51 -13.32
CA LYS A 33 11.83 7.54 -13.80
C LYS A 33 11.54 6.44 -12.77
N ALA A 34 12.55 5.99 -12.03
CA ALA A 34 12.38 4.97 -10.99
C ALA A 34 11.70 5.51 -9.72
N VAL A 35 12.02 6.74 -9.29
CA VAL A 35 11.33 7.42 -8.18
C VAL A 35 9.84 7.54 -8.46
N VAL A 36 9.46 7.97 -9.67
CA VAL A 36 8.04 8.08 -10.06
C VAL A 36 7.33 6.72 -10.00
N LYS A 37 7.99 5.64 -10.45
CA LYS A 37 7.45 4.27 -10.34
C LYS A 37 7.27 3.84 -8.88
N LEU A 38 8.24 4.15 -8.02
CA LEU A 38 8.19 3.85 -6.60
C LEU A 38 7.03 4.60 -5.91
N ALA A 39 6.88 5.90 -6.20
CA ALA A 39 5.79 6.72 -5.66
C ALA A 39 4.40 6.19 -6.05
N LYS A 40 4.22 5.79 -7.32
CA LYS A 40 2.97 5.13 -7.77
C LYS A 40 2.69 3.83 -7.00
N GLN A 41 3.73 3.05 -6.70
CA GLN A 41 3.58 1.82 -5.93
C GLN A 41 3.23 2.08 -4.46
N HIS A 42 3.82 3.11 -3.82
CA HIS A 42 3.41 3.55 -2.48
C HIS A 42 1.93 3.93 -2.44
N ARG A 43 1.46 4.71 -3.42
CA ARG A 43 0.03 5.07 -3.53
C ARG A 43 -0.86 3.84 -3.63
N ARG A 44 -0.46 2.82 -4.41
CA ARG A 44 -1.21 1.56 -4.50
C ARG A 44 -1.32 0.84 -3.17
N VAL A 45 -0.22 0.74 -2.41
CA VAL A 45 -0.22 0.10 -1.09
C VAL A 45 -1.13 0.86 -0.11
N ALA A 46 -1.05 2.20 -0.10
CA ALA A 46 -1.92 3.04 0.72
C ALA A 46 -3.42 2.86 0.37
N ASN A 47 -3.76 2.82 -0.92
CA ASN A 47 -5.14 2.60 -1.37
C ASN A 47 -5.67 1.23 -0.94
N ILE A 48 -4.87 0.17 -1.04
CA ILE A 48 -5.27 -1.17 -0.58
C ILE A 48 -5.54 -1.17 0.93
N ARG A 49 -4.71 -0.49 1.73
CA ARG A 49 -4.93 -0.35 3.17
C ARG A 49 -6.22 0.42 3.47
N LYS A 50 -6.44 1.53 2.77
CA LYS A 50 -7.64 2.36 2.93
C LYS A 50 -8.92 1.59 2.58
N ASP A 51 -8.91 0.85 1.47
CA ASP A 51 -10.04 0.00 1.07
C ASP A 51 -10.34 -1.10 2.12
N ALA A 52 -9.30 -1.74 2.66
CA ALA A 52 -9.47 -2.74 3.71
C ALA A 52 -10.10 -2.13 4.98
N LEU A 53 -9.64 -0.95 5.40
CA LEU A 53 -10.22 -0.23 6.55
C LEU A 53 -11.67 0.21 6.29
N HIS A 54 -11.99 0.70 5.09
CA HIS A 54 -13.37 1.04 4.74
C HIS A 54 -14.28 -0.17 4.79
N LYS A 55 -13.87 -1.31 4.22
CA LYS A 55 -14.66 -2.55 4.28
C LYS A 55 -14.85 -3.05 5.71
N LEU A 56 -13.81 -2.95 6.54
CA LEU A 56 -13.89 -3.30 7.95
C LEU A 56 -14.86 -2.40 8.70
N THR A 57 -14.75 -1.08 8.54
CA THR A 57 -15.62 -0.11 9.21
C THR A 57 -17.07 -0.22 8.76
N THR A 58 -17.33 -0.39 7.46
CA THR A 58 -18.69 -0.67 6.95
C THR A 58 -19.24 -1.98 7.51
N TYR A 59 -18.43 -3.04 7.56
CA TYR A 59 -18.85 -4.30 8.15
C TYR A 59 -19.20 -4.15 9.63
N LEU A 60 -18.38 -3.44 10.41
CA LEU A 60 -18.65 -3.20 11.82
C LEU A 60 -19.91 -2.35 12.02
N ALA A 61 -20.04 -1.22 11.33
CA ALA A 61 -21.20 -0.34 11.43
C ALA A 61 -22.52 -1.02 11.06
N ASN A 62 -22.51 -1.89 10.04
CA ASN A 62 -23.73 -2.60 9.61
C ASN A 62 -24.12 -3.75 10.53
N ASN A 63 -23.18 -4.33 11.29
CA ASN A 63 -23.44 -5.52 12.11
C ASN A 63 -23.44 -5.25 13.61
N HIS A 64 -22.89 -4.11 14.06
CA HIS A 64 -22.74 -3.77 15.46
C HIS A 64 -23.11 -2.29 15.66
N GLY A 65 -24.18 -2.01 16.41
CA GLY A 65 -24.63 -0.64 16.71
C GLY A 65 -23.70 0.11 17.68
N ILE A 66 -22.81 -0.61 18.39
CA ILE A 66 -21.79 -0.06 19.28
C ILE A 66 -20.47 -0.76 18.96
N VAL A 67 -19.45 0.02 18.59
CA VAL A 67 -18.08 -0.46 18.34
C VAL A 67 -17.18 0.18 19.39
N VAL A 68 -16.71 -0.60 20.35
CA VAL A 68 -15.71 -0.16 21.34
C VAL A 68 -14.33 -0.51 20.80
N ILE A 69 -13.43 0.48 20.77
CA ILE A 69 -12.02 0.28 20.46
C ILE A 69 -11.26 0.56 21.75
N GLU A 70 -10.69 -0.48 22.34
CA GLU A 70 -9.73 -0.30 23.43
C GLU A 70 -8.36 0.02 22.84
N VAL A 71 -7.70 1.02 23.44
CA VAL A 71 -6.44 1.62 22.98
C VAL A 71 -5.27 1.08 23.78
#